data_AF-A0A1T3NRS1-F1
#
_entry.id   AF-A0A1T3NRS1-F1
#
_cell.length_a   1.000
_cell.length_b   1.000
_cell.length_c   1.000
_cell.angle_alpha   90.00
_cell.angle_beta   90.00
_cell.angle_gamma   90.00
#
_symmetry.space_group_name_H-M   'P 1'
#
loop_
_entity.id
_entity.type
_entity.pdbx_description
1 polymer ?
#
loop_
_entity_poly.entity_id
_entity_poly.type
_entity_poly.pdbx_seq_one_letter_code
_entity_poly.pdbx_strand_id
1 'polypeptide(L)'
;MPGAGWTELPLRTRHQPEPPSHERTDLSSGLLMLICGDVIRPGPPWVLTRTHRCAASVAAEARDPEGFARLAELAVSQTHSGKDAQIAATRIATVPACEGGLIRDITVGDCVEPFDTQRRVHVRGGQHKVDFYPRLRALGTFPEDVPATIRACEQALGRLSIEELVDRYPIRRRAIRDLLVEHLRERQPSLDFAILDAISRTLAGLFWARIEELSSGIDPLQLSPALARA
;
A
#
# COMPACT_ATOMS: atom_id res chain seq x y z
N MET A 1 4.56 -17.74 18.70
CA MET A 1 3.24 -17.52 18.09
C MET A 1 2.63 -16.23 18.65
N PRO A 2 2.60 -15.13 17.90
CA PRO A 2 1.87 -13.93 18.27
C PRO A 2 0.61 -13.85 17.39
N GLY A 3 -0.55 -14.25 17.91
CA GLY A 3 -1.76 -14.36 17.10
C GLY A 3 -3.00 -14.60 17.93
N ALA A 4 -3.46 -13.57 18.64
CA ALA A 4 -4.79 -13.52 19.26
C ALA A 4 -5.26 -12.09 19.61
N GLY A 5 -4.41 -11.06 19.49
CA GLY A 5 -4.78 -9.69 19.85
C GLY A 5 -5.65 -8.96 18.83
N TRP A 6 -5.75 -9.46 17.60
CA TRP A 6 -6.48 -8.75 16.52
C TRP A 6 -8.00 -8.84 16.69
N THR A 7 -8.51 -9.90 17.31
CA THR A 7 -9.94 -10.05 17.66
C THR A 7 -10.38 -9.09 18.77
N GLU A 8 -9.44 -8.53 19.54
CA GLU A 8 -9.75 -7.57 20.61
C GLU A 8 -9.66 -6.11 20.18
N LEU A 9 -9.07 -5.80 19.02
CA LEU A 9 -9.00 -4.43 18.49
C LEU A 9 -10.38 -3.78 18.30
N PRO A 10 -11.42 -4.47 17.77
CA PRO A 10 -12.77 -3.91 17.70
C PRO A 10 -13.48 -3.85 19.06
N LEU A 11 -12.98 -4.56 20.07
CA LEU A 11 -13.58 -4.65 21.41
C LEU A 11 -13.03 -3.56 22.36
N ARG A 12 -11.79 -3.10 22.15
CA ARG A 12 -11.19 -2.02 22.96
C ARG A 12 -11.85 -0.65 22.72
N THR A 13 -12.40 -0.43 21.53
CA THR A 13 -13.23 0.74 21.21
C THR A 13 -14.68 0.63 21.70
N ARG A 14 -15.04 -0.48 22.37
CA ARG A 14 -16.42 -0.78 22.81
C ARG A 14 -16.53 -0.98 24.32
N HIS A 15 -16.13 0.02 25.11
CA HIS A 15 -16.66 0.17 26.46
C HIS A 15 -18.08 0.79 26.42
N GLN A 16 -19.04 0.07 25.81
CA GLN A 16 -20.48 0.12 26.09
C GLN A 16 -21.25 -0.81 25.12
N PRO A 17 -22.16 -1.68 25.60
CA PRO A 17 -22.97 -2.55 24.75
C PRO A 17 -24.17 -1.78 24.21
N GLU A 18 -23.94 -0.95 23.20
CA GLU A 18 -25.00 -0.41 22.35
C GLU A 18 -25.44 -1.50 21.34
N PRO A 19 -26.74 -1.59 21.00
CA PRO A 19 -27.22 -2.50 19.96
C PRO A 19 -26.52 -2.21 18.62
N PRO A 20 -26.38 -3.19 17.70
CA PRO A 20 -25.73 -2.96 16.42
C PRO A 20 -26.46 -1.86 15.64
N SER A 21 -25.85 -0.69 15.60
CA SER A 21 -26.28 0.44 14.79
C SER A 21 -26.01 0.11 13.32
N HIS A 22 -27.06 0.22 12.52
CA HIS A 22 -26.99 0.05 11.06
C HIS A 22 -26.75 1.41 10.39
N GLU A 23 -26.18 2.36 11.13
CA GLU A 23 -25.90 3.68 10.62
C GLU A 23 -24.76 3.63 9.61
N ARG A 24 -24.86 4.49 8.59
CA ARG A 24 -23.90 4.56 7.50
C ARG A 24 -22.46 4.78 8.00
N THR A 25 -22.30 5.47 9.11
CA THR A 25 -21.01 5.78 9.74
C THR A 25 -20.34 4.56 10.34
N ASP A 26 -21.10 3.64 10.94
CA ASP A 26 -20.58 2.43 11.56
C ASP A 26 -20.15 1.40 10.51
N LEU A 27 -20.95 1.25 9.44
CA LEU A 27 -20.58 0.44 8.28
C LEU A 27 -19.30 0.95 7.61
N SER A 28 -19.16 2.28 7.50
CA SER A 28 -17.96 2.91 6.92
C SER A 28 -16.71 2.67 7.78
N SER A 29 -16.87 2.70 9.11
CA SER A 29 -15.80 2.46 10.08
C SER A 29 -15.39 0.98 10.10
N GLY A 30 -16.35 0.06 10.08
CA GLY A 30 -16.09 -1.38 9.97
C GLY A 30 -15.38 -1.74 8.66
N LEU A 31 -15.80 -1.16 7.53
CA LEU A 31 -15.13 -1.36 6.25
C LEU A 31 -13.69 -0.82 6.27
N LEU A 32 -13.45 0.33 6.89
CA LEU A 32 -12.11 0.88 7.06
C LEU A 32 -11.21 -0.05 7.89
N MET A 33 -11.74 -0.66 8.95
CA MET A 33 -10.98 -1.66 9.74
C MET A 33 -10.61 -2.89 8.90
N LEU A 34 -11.53 -3.39 8.08
CA LEU A 34 -11.26 -4.52 7.17
C LEU A 34 -10.19 -4.17 6.12
N ILE A 35 -10.19 -2.94 5.63
CA ILE A 35 -9.16 -2.44 4.70
C ILE A 35 -7.82 -2.30 5.42
N CYS A 36 -7.79 -1.65 6.59
CA CYS A 36 -6.55 -1.47 7.36
C CYS A 36 -5.96 -2.80 7.84
N GLY A 37 -6.79 -3.80 8.14
CA GLY A 37 -6.39 -5.15 8.50
C GLY A 37 -6.08 -6.10 7.34
N ASP A 38 -5.95 -5.59 6.10
CA ASP A 38 -5.64 -6.38 4.89
C ASP A 38 -6.68 -7.48 4.54
N VAL A 39 -7.90 -7.42 5.09
CA VAL A 39 -8.99 -8.36 4.77
C VAL A 39 -9.61 -8.02 3.41
N ILE A 40 -9.74 -6.73 3.10
CA ILE A 40 -10.27 -6.23 1.83
C ILE A 40 -9.24 -5.28 1.22
N ARG A 41 -8.88 -5.52 -0.05
CA ARG A 41 -8.04 -4.60 -0.83
C ARG A 41 -8.87 -3.87 -1.88
N PRO A 42 -9.23 -2.60 -1.65
CA PRO A 42 -9.93 -1.80 -2.64
C PRO A 42 -8.96 -1.34 -3.74
N GLY A 43 -9.48 -1.21 -4.96
CA GLY A 43 -8.73 -0.54 -6.03
C GLY A 43 -8.56 0.97 -5.77
N PRO A 44 -7.50 1.61 -6.29
CA PRO A 44 -7.24 3.04 -6.10
C PRO A 44 -8.42 3.96 -6.44
N PRO A 45 -9.19 3.76 -7.54
CA PRO A 45 -10.32 4.63 -7.85
C PRO A 45 -11.39 4.64 -6.77
N TRP A 46 -11.63 3.50 -6.13
CA TRP A 46 -12.63 3.37 -5.07
C TRP A 46 -12.13 4.04 -3.79
N VAL A 47 -10.88 3.77 -3.37
CA VAL A 47 -10.34 4.30 -2.11
C VAL A 47 -10.19 5.82 -2.15
N LEU A 48 -9.81 6.36 -3.32
CA LEU A 48 -9.57 7.80 -3.51
C LEU A 48 -10.88 8.59 -3.61
N THR A 49 -11.97 7.99 -4.09
CA THR A 49 -13.29 8.64 -4.17
C THR A 49 -14.08 8.53 -2.86
N ARG A 50 -13.70 7.59 -1.98
CA ARG A 50 -14.41 7.30 -0.72
C ARG A 50 -13.49 7.33 0.51
N THR A 51 -12.44 8.15 0.47
CA THR A 51 -11.49 8.22 1.57
C THR A 51 -12.15 8.77 2.84
N HIS A 52 -12.04 8.02 3.94
CA HIS A 52 -12.63 8.40 5.21
C HIS A 52 -11.74 9.40 5.95
N ARG A 53 -12.33 10.35 6.69
CA ARG A 53 -11.56 11.37 7.46
C ARG A 53 -10.60 10.76 8.49
N CYS A 54 -10.90 9.56 8.97
CA CYS A 54 -10.10 8.84 9.97
C CYS A 54 -9.13 7.83 9.35
N ALA A 55 -9.00 7.78 8.02
CA ALA A 55 -8.20 6.74 7.34
C ALA A 55 -6.75 6.68 7.85
N ALA A 56 -6.10 7.83 7.99
CA ALA A 56 -4.74 7.90 8.55
C ALA A 56 -4.68 7.43 10.01
N SER A 57 -5.64 7.83 10.84
CA SER A 57 -5.68 7.45 12.26
C SER A 57 -5.91 5.95 12.45
N VAL A 58 -6.86 5.38 11.70
CA VAL A 58 -7.13 3.93 11.75
C VAL A 58 -5.97 3.14 11.17
N ALA A 59 -5.34 3.62 10.09
CA ALA A 59 -4.13 2.98 9.56
C ALA A 59 -2.95 3.06 10.55
N ALA A 60 -2.79 4.17 11.28
CA ALA A 60 -1.81 4.28 12.34
C ALA A 60 -2.07 3.27 13.46
N GLU A 61 -3.31 3.10 13.89
CA GLU A 61 -3.62 2.18 15.00
C GLU A 61 -3.58 0.70 14.57
N ALA A 62 -4.16 0.38 13.42
CA ALA A 62 -4.46 -1.00 13.03
C ALA A 62 -3.44 -1.61 12.05
N ARG A 63 -2.64 -0.79 11.36
CA ARG A 63 -1.71 -1.27 10.32
C ARG A 63 -0.26 -0.93 10.62
N ASP A 64 0.08 0.33 10.80
CA ASP A 64 1.48 0.79 10.89
C ASP A 64 1.70 1.89 11.94
N PRO A 65 1.62 1.57 13.25
CA PRO A 65 1.79 2.58 14.31
C PRO A 65 3.12 3.33 14.22
N GLU A 66 4.19 2.61 13.91
CA GLU A 66 5.54 3.15 13.85
C GLU A 66 5.74 4.06 12.63
N GLY A 67 5.31 3.63 11.44
CA GLY A 67 5.43 4.44 10.21
C GLY A 67 4.63 5.75 10.30
N PHE A 68 3.41 5.71 10.86
CA PHE A 68 2.61 6.91 11.03
C PHE A 68 3.12 7.82 12.15
N ALA A 69 3.73 7.28 13.21
CA ALA A 69 4.42 8.09 14.22
C ALA A 69 5.59 8.87 13.62
N ARG A 70 6.44 8.20 12.83
CA ARG A 70 7.54 8.85 12.09
C ARG A 70 7.06 9.91 11.12
N LEU A 71 5.93 9.67 10.44
CA LEU A 71 5.32 10.67 9.56
C LEU A 71 4.82 11.90 10.33
N ALA A 72 4.27 11.71 11.54
CA ALA A 72 3.84 12.80 12.40
C ALA A 72 5.04 13.62 12.92
N GLU A 73 6.11 12.96 13.35
CA GLU A 73 7.37 13.62 13.74
C GLU A 73 7.95 14.45 12.59
N LEU A 74 7.97 13.89 11.38
CA LEU A 74 8.40 14.58 10.18
C LEU A 74 7.55 15.84 9.92
N ALA A 75 6.22 15.73 10.06
CA ALA A 75 5.32 16.86 9.89
C ALA A 75 5.52 17.98 10.91
N VAL A 76 5.98 17.67 12.12
CA VAL A 76 6.35 18.67 13.14
C VAL A 76 7.70 19.32 12.82
N SER A 77 8.65 18.54 12.33
CA SER A 77 9.99 19.03 11.98
C SER A 77 10.01 19.94 10.75
N GLN A 78 9.04 19.81 9.87
CA GLN A 78 8.86 20.63 8.68
C GLN A 78 7.81 21.72 8.93
N THR A 79 8.03 22.95 8.46
CA THR A 79 7.08 24.09 8.62
C THR A 79 5.84 23.95 7.71
N HIS A 80 5.10 22.85 7.85
CA HIS A 80 3.88 22.57 7.11
C HIS A 80 2.64 22.87 7.94
N SER A 81 1.55 23.26 7.27
CA SER A 81 0.25 23.37 7.93
C SER A 81 -0.21 21.99 8.40
N GLY A 82 -0.77 21.90 9.62
CA GLY A 82 -1.33 20.66 10.14
C GLY A 82 -2.41 20.05 9.25
N LYS A 83 -3.14 20.87 8.48
CA LYS A 83 -4.09 20.39 7.47
C LYS A 83 -3.40 19.68 6.32
N ASP A 84 -2.26 20.19 5.84
CA ASP A 84 -1.51 19.58 4.74
C ASP A 84 -0.85 18.28 5.21
N ALA A 85 -0.36 18.24 6.45
CA ALA A 85 0.15 17.02 7.06
C ALA A 85 -0.94 15.93 7.16
N GLN A 86 -2.15 16.28 7.60
CA GLN A 86 -3.26 15.34 7.69
C GLN A 86 -3.71 14.82 6.32
N ILE A 87 -3.79 15.71 5.32
CA ILE A 87 -4.13 15.34 3.94
C ILE A 87 -3.06 14.37 3.41
N ALA A 88 -1.78 14.69 3.59
CA ALA A 88 -0.69 13.83 3.15
C ALA A 88 -0.72 12.46 3.85
N ALA A 89 -0.91 12.42 5.17
CA ALA A 89 -1.02 11.16 5.90
C ALA A 89 -2.21 10.32 5.41
N THR A 90 -3.32 10.97 5.10
CA THR A 90 -4.49 10.31 4.53
C THR A 90 -4.18 9.73 3.14
N ARG A 91 -3.42 10.44 2.29
CA ARG A 91 -2.97 9.94 0.99
C ARG A 91 -1.95 8.80 1.13
N ILE A 92 -0.99 8.94 2.03
CA ILE A 92 -0.02 7.87 2.31
C ILE A 92 -0.76 6.62 2.76
N ALA A 93 -1.80 6.73 3.61
CA ALA A 93 -2.63 5.60 4.03
C ALA A 93 -3.36 4.89 2.88
N THR A 94 -3.63 5.58 1.77
CA THR A 94 -4.26 4.94 0.60
C THR A 94 -3.33 3.98 -0.14
N VAL A 95 -2.01 4.22 -0.09
CA VAL A 95 -1.04 3.35 -0.73
C VAL A 95 -1.06 1.96 -0.10
N PRO A 96 -0.75 1.72 1.19
CA PRO A 96 -0.83 0.38 1.75
C PRO A 96 -2.27 -0.16 1.84
N ALA A 97 -3.31 0.69 1.80
CA ALA A 97 -4.69 0.21 1.70
C ALA A 97 -4.97 -0.51 0.37
N CYS A 98 -4.47 0.02 -0.75
CA CYS A 98 -4.57 -0.62 -2.07
C CYS A 98 -3.49 -1.68 -2.27
N GLU A 99 -2.28 -1.33 -1.84
CA GLU A 99 -1.06 -2.01 -2.21
C GLU A 99 -0.67 -3.10 -1.23
N GLY A 100 -1.07 -2.98 0.04
CA GLY A 100 -0.58 -3.82 1.15
C GLY A 100 0.72 -3.31 1.77
N GLY A 101 1.19 -4.02 2.81
CA GLY A 101 2.43 -3.68 3.50
C GLY A 101 2.31 -2.48 4.43
N LEU A 102 3.48 -1.98 4.84
CA LEU A 102 3.68 -0.84 5.74
C LEU A 102 4.23 0.36 4.96
N ILE A 103 4.33 1.53 5.60
CA ILE A 103 4.87 2.75 4.97
C ILE A 103 6.31 2.54 4.48
N ARG A 104 7.10 1.73 5.19
CA ARG A 104 8.49 1.43 4.81
C ARG A 104 8.62 0.55 3.57
N ASP A 105 7.56 -0.18 3.22
CA ASP A 105 7.56 -1.11 2.08
C ASP A 105 7.10 -0.41 0.79
N ILE A 106 6.65 0.85 0.89
CA ILE A 106 6.18 1.62 -0.27
C ILE A 106 7.35 1.88 -1.22
N THR A 107 7.19 1.50 -2.48
CA THR A 107 8.14 1.82 -3.54
C THR A 107 7.68 3.04 -4.34
N VAL A 108 8.57 3.58 -5.19
CA VAL A 108 8.21 4.65 -6.12
C VAL A 108 7.10 4.21 -7.07
N GLY A 109 7.11 2.94 -7.50
CA GLY A 109 6.10 2.39 -8.41
C GLY A 109 4.69 2.39 -7.80
N ASP A 110 4.59 2.06 -6.52
CA ASP A 110 3.32 2.06 -5.77
C ASP A 110 2.69 3.45 -5.65
N CYS A 111 3.46 4.50 -5.92
CA CYS A 111 2.96 5.88 -5.91
C CYS A 111 2.36 6.32 -7.25
N VAL A 112 2.67 5.64 -8.35
CA VAL A 112 2.31 6.08 -9.72
C VAL A 112 0.81 5.91 -9.96
N GLU A 113 0.28 4.69 -9.82
CA GLU A 113 -1.15 4.42 -10.08
C GLU A 113 -2.09 5.23 -9.17
N PRO A 114 -1.88 5.32 -7.84
CA PRO A 114 -2.71 6.13 -6.96
C PRO A 114 -2.65 7.62 -7.30
N PHE A 115 -1.48 8.14 -7.69
CA PHE A 115 -1.34 9.54 -8.10
C PHE A 115 -2.09 9.82 -9.40
N ASP A 116 -1.92 8.97 -10.40
CA ASP A 116 -2.56 9.12 -11.70
C ASP A 116 -4.09 9.02 -11.58
N THR A 117 -4.56 8.09 -10.75
CA THR A 117 -5.97 7.96 -10.38
C THR A 117 -6.46 9.18 -9.60
N GLN A 118 -5.67 9.70 -8.66
CA GLN A 118 -6.01 10.89 -7.88
C GLN A 118 -6.22 12.09 -8.81
N ARG A 119 -5.35 12.29 -9.81
CA ARG A 119 -5.49 13.34 -10.82
C ARG A 119 -6.81 13.23 -11.58
N ARG A 120 -7.21 12.02 -11.97
CA ARG A 120 -8.45 11.75 -12.71
C ARG A 120 -9.71 11.93 -11.87
N VAL A 121 -9.68 11.56 -10.60
CA VAL A 121 -10.88 11.57 -9.73
C VAL A 121 -11.08 12.88 -8.95
N HIS A 122 -10.03 13.66 -8.70
CA HIS A 122 -10.12 14.88 -7.87
C HIS A 122 -10.13 16.20 -8.66
N VAL A 123 -10.33 16.20 -9.98
CA VAL A 123 -10.13 17.30 -10.97
C VAL A 123 -10.54 18.72 -10.51
N ARG A 124 -11.45 18.88 -9.54
CA ARG A 124 -11.97 20.17 -9.07
C ARG A 124 -11.60 20.61 -7.63
N GLY A 125 -10.79 19.86 -6.89
CA GLY A 125 -10.45 20.21 -5.49
C GLY A 125 -8.96 20.53 -5.30
N GLY A 126 -8.64 21.56 -4.50
CA GLY A 126 -7.26 21.94 -4.12
C GLY A 126 -6.44 20.84 -3.41
N GLN A 127 -7.02 19.66 -3.22
CA GLN A 127 -6.43 18.43 -2.72
C GLN A 127 -5.34 17.83 -3.62
N HIS A 128 -5.22 18.27 -4.89
CA HIS A 128 -4.08 17.93 -5.77
C HIS A 128 -2.77 18.58 -5.36
N LYS A 129 -2.80 19.61 -4.50
CA LYS A 129 -1.61 20.41 -4.16
C LYS A 129 -0.72 19.78 -3.10
N VAL A 130 -1.23 18.78 -2.36
CA VAL A 130 -0.48 18.12 -1.30
C VAL A 130 0.19 16.88 -1.88
N ASP A 131 1.41 17.07 -2.37
CA ASP A 131 2.26 15.97 -2.82
C ASP A 131 2.70 15.15 -1.59
N PHE A 132 2.23 13.89 -1.52
CA PHE A 132 2.59 12.96 -0.45
C PHE A 132 3.98 12.34 -0.67
N TYR A 133 4.46 12.32 -1.91
CA TYR A 133 5.73 11.71 -2.30
C TYR A 133 6.98 12.37 -1.72
N PRO A 134 7.11 13.72 -1.67
CA PRO A 134 8.21 14.37 -0.96
C PRO A 134 8.29 13.98 0.51
N ARG A 135 7.16 13.67 1.16
CA ARG A 135 7.12 13.23 2.55
C ARG A 135 7.61 11.79 2.71
N LEU A 136 7.20 10.90 1.80
CA LEU A 136 7.75 9.53 1.73
C LEU A 136 9.27 9.54 1.47
N ARG A 137 9.75 10.44 0.61
CA ARG A 137 11.19 10.68 0.40
C ARG A 137 11.89 11.15 1.66
N ALA A 138 11.35 12.15 2.34
CA ALA A 138 11.94 12.69 3.56
C ALA A 138 11.87 11.70 4.74
N LEU A 139 10.97 10.71 4.69
CA LEU A 139 10.95 9.55 5.58
C LEU A 139 12.08 8.54 5.30
N GLY A 140 12.79 8.66 4.18
CA GLY A 140 13.81 7.69 3.77
C GLY A 140 13.23 6.35 3.32
N THR A 141 11.96 6.33 2.89
CA THR A 141 11.31 5.12 2.37
C THR A 141 11.92 4.69 1.03
N PHE A 142 12.42 5.63 0.24
CA PHE A 142 13.00 5.36 -1.08
C PHE A 142 14.54 5.42 -1.06
N PRO A 143 15.21 4.74 -2.01
CA PRO A 143 16.64 4.90 -2.27
C PRO A 143 17.05 6.36 -2.55
N GLU A 144 18.33 6.71 -2.35
CA GLU A 144 18.80 8.10 -2.49
C GLU A 144 18.74 8.64 -3.93
N ASP A 145 18.74 7.75 -4.94
CA ASP A 145 18.79 8.07 -6.37
C ASP A 145 17.42 8.25 -7.04
N VAL A 146 16.33 8.33 -6.25
CA VAL A 146 14.98 8.50 -6.81
C VAL A 146 14.66 9.94 -7.22
N PRO A 147 13.84 10.13 -8.28
CA PRO A 147 13.46 11.47 -8.73
C PRO A 147 12.77 12.29 -7.62
N ALA A 148 12.93 13.61 -7.65
CA ALA A 148 12.47 14.49 -6.58
C ALA A 148 10.94 14.68 -6.51
N THR A 149 10.21 14.35 -7.58
CA THR A 149 8.74 14.52 -7.68
C THR A 149 8.11 13.31 -8.38
N ILE A 150 6.83 13.02 -8.11
CA ILE A 150 6.10 11.93 -8.81
C ILE A 150 6.07 12.18 -10.31
N ARG A 151 5.91 13.42 -10.75
CA ARG A 151 5.94 13.74 -12.19
C ARG A 151 7.29 13.44 -12.83
N ALA A 152 8.39 13.69 -12.10
CA ALA A 152 9.71 13.28 -12.55
C ALA A 152 9.86 11.75 -12.52
N CYS A 153 9.19 11.04 -11.61
CA CYS A 153 9.09 9.58 -11.66
C CYS A 153 8.30 9.09 -12.87
N GLU A 154 7.17 9.71 -13.23
CA GLU A 154 6.43 9.35 -14.45
C GLU A 154 7.29 9.57 -15.71
N GLN A 155 8.13 10.60 -15.71
CA GLN A 155 9.00 10.97 -16.83
C GLN A 155 10.28 10.13 -16.90
N ALA A 156 10.95 9.89 -15.77
CA ALA A 156 12.17 9.08 -15.65
C ALA A 156 11.86 7.58 -15.68
N LEU A 157 10.72 7.21 -15.10
CA LEU A 157 9.90 6.02 -15.33
C LEU A 157 10.14 5.27 -16.63
N GLY A 158 9.95 6.01 -17.73
CA GLY A 158 9.41 5.38 -18.93
C GLY A 158 8.18 4.51 -18.60
N ARG A 159 7.73 3.69 -19.54
CA ARG A 159 7.07 2.45 -19.11
C ARG A 159 8.19 1.52 -18.66
N LEU A 160 8.20 1.15 -17.38
CA LEU A 160 9.12 0.14 -16.88
C LEU A 160 9.02 -1.11 -17.77
N SER A 161 10.16 -1.71 -18.09
CA SER A 161 10.20 -3.05 -18.66
C SER A 161 9.62 -4.05 -17.66
N ILE A 162 9.25 -5.23 -18.13
CA ILE A 162 8.66 -6.27 -17.26
C ILE A 162 9.67 -6.73 -16.20
N GLU A 163 10.93 -6.77 -16.58
CA GLU A 163 12.07 -7.04 -15.71
C GLU A 163 12.13 -6.03 -14.58
N GLU A 164 12.08 -4.74 -14.90
CA GLU A 164 12.08 -3.67 -13.90
C GLU A 164 10.81 -3.69 -13.04
N LEU A 165 9.66 -4.10 -13.58
CA LEU A 165 8.43 -4.26 -12.80
C LEU A 165 8.59 -5.33 -11.70
N VAL A 166 9.34 -6.40 -11.95
CA VAL A 166 9.60 -7.48 -10.98
C VAL A 166 10.76 -7.14 -10.05
N ASP A 167 11.81 -6.50 -10.58
CA ASP A 167 13.03 -6.14 -9.84
C ASP A 167 12.82 -5.10 -8.73
N ARG A 168 11.66 -4.42 -8.72
CA ARG A 168 11.23 -3.57 -7.59
C ARG A 168 11.13 -4.32 -6.26
N TYR A 169 10.94 -5.63 -6.30
CA TYR A 169 10.74 -6.45 -5.10
C TYR A 169 12.00 -7.24 -4.77
N PRO A 170 12.41 -7.34 -3.49
CA PRO A 170 13.65 -7.99 -3.08
C PRO A 170 13.52 -9.52 -3.12
N ILE A 171 13.36 -10.09 -4.33
CA ILE A 171 13.31 -11.53 -4.57
C ILE A 171 14.73 -12.08 -4.59
N ARG A 172 15.07 -12.93 -3.62
CA ARG A 172 16.39 -13.55 -3.48
C ARG A 172 16.61 -14.66 -4.50
N ARG A 173 15.55 -15.40 -4.87
CA ARG A 173 15.66 -16.55 -5.78
C ARG A 173 15.49 -16.14 -7.23
N ARG A 174 16.60 -16.12 -7.98
CA ARG A 174 16.63 -15.82 -9.43
C ARG A 174 15.64 -16.66 -10.24
N ALA A 175 15.54 -17.97 -9.99
CA ALA A 175 14.62 -18.84 -10.73
C ALA A 175 13.15 -18.38 -10.64
N ILE A 176 12.74 -17.81 -9.51
CA ILE A 176 11.37 -17.34 -9.34
C ILE A 176 11.18 -15.95 -9.95
N ARG A 177 12.17 -15.07 -9.76
CA ARG A 177 12.19 -13.80 -10.46
C ARG A 177 12.05 -14.00 -11.98
N ASP A 178 12.80 -14.93 -12.55
CA ASP A 178 12.75 -15.23 -13.98
C ASP A 178 11.39 -15.85 -14.39
N LEU A 179 10.79 -16.71 -13.56
CA LEU A 179 9.44 -17.24 -13.79
C LEU A 179 8.38 -16.12 -13.80
N LEU A 180 8.45 -15.17 -12.87
CA LEU A 180 7.52 -14.05 -12.79
C LEU A 180 7.66 -13.11 -13.99
N VAL A 181 8.90 -12.84 -14.42
CA VAL A 181 9.17 -12.06 -15.63
C VAL A 181 8.57 -12.76 -16.86
N GLU A 182 8.79 -14.06 -17.01
CA GLU A 182 8.26 -14.81 -18.16
C GLU A 182 6.72 -14.83 -18.15
N HIS A 183 6.10 -15.03 -16.97
CA HIS A 183 4.65 -15.00 -16.83
C HIS A 183 4.03 -13.66 -17.26
N LEU A 184 4.62 -12.55 -16.82
CA LEU A 184 4.15 -11.21 -17.19
C LEU A 184 4.38 -10.93 -18.67
N ARG A 185 5.47 -11.43 -19.25
CA ARG A 185 5.78 -11.29 -20.68
C ARG A 185 4.77 -12.04 -21.55
N GLU A 186 4.40 -13.25 -21.17
CA GLU A 186 3.37 -14.04 -21.85
C GLU A 186 2.01 -13.31 -21.85
N ARG A 187 1.68 -12.60 -20.76
CA ARG A 187 0.41 -11.86 -20.62
C ARG A 187 0.43 -10.43 -21.15
N GLN A 188 1.61 -9.90 -21.49
CA GLN A 188 1.75 -8.52 -21.97
C GLN A 188 0.84 -8.15 -23.17
N PRO A 189 0.63 -9.00 -24.18
CA PRO A 189 -0.17 -8.63 -25.36
C PRO A 189 -1.66 -8.40 -25.08
N SER A 190 -2.18 -8.95 -23.98
CA SER A 190 -3.61 -8.91 -23.64
C SER A 190 -3.94 -7.91 -22.53
N LEU A 191 -2.94 -7.28 -21.93
CA LEU A 191 -3.08 -6.44 -20.75
C LEU A 191 -2.50 -5.04 -20.98
N ASP A 192 -3.16 -4.02 -20.43
CA ASP A 192 -2.54 -2.71 -20.34
C ASP A 192 -1.44 -2.69 -19.27
N PHE A 193 -0.61 -1.64 -19.30
CA PHE A 193 0.52 -1.50 -18.39
C PHE A 193 0.10 -1.43 -16.91
N ALA A 194 -1.05 -0.83 -16.59
CA ALA A 194 -1.51 -0.71 -15.21
C ALA A 194 -1.88 -2.08 -14.65
N ILE A 195 -2.50 -2.94 -15.46
CA ILE A 195 -2.81 -4.32 -15.05
C ILE A 195 -1.52 -5.14 -14.88
N LEU A 196 -0.54 -5.01 -15.79
CA LEU A 196 0.76 -5.69 -15.65
C LEU A 196 1.51 -5.28 -14.38
N ASP A 197 1.49 -3.98 -14.06
CA ASP A 197 2.09 -3.42 -12.85
C ASP A 197 1.45 -4.02 -11.58
N ALA A 198 0.12 -4.03 -11.52
CA ALA A 198 -0.63 -4.60 -10.40
C ALA A 198 -0.41 -6.13 -10.24
N ILE A 199 -0.32 -6.88 -11.34
CA ILE A 199 -0.01 -8.32 -11.29
C ILE A 199 1.42 -8.53 -10.79
N SER A 200 2.38 -7.76 -11.29
CA SER A 200 3.77 -7.84 -10.83
C SER A 200 3.85 -7.64 -9.32
N ARG A 201 3.22 -6.59 -8.78
CA ARG A 201 3.17 -6.35 -7.34
C ARG A 201 2.57 -7.49 -6.54
N THR A 202 1.42 -8.01 -7.00
CA THR A 202 0.71 -9.06 -6.30
C THR A 202 1.55 -10.33 -6.20
N LEU A 203 2.16 -10.74 -7.32
CA LEU A 203 2.94 -11.97 -7.37
C LEU A 203 4.35 -11.82 -6.78
N ALA A 204 5.08 -10.77 -7.17
CA ALA A 204 6.46 -10.55 -6.78
C ALA A 204 6.60 -9.99 -5.34
N GLY A 205 5.83 -8.96 -5.01
CA GLY A 205 5.91 -8.29 -3.71
C GLY A 205 5.09 -9.00 -2.64
N LEU A 206 3.77 -8.99 -2.79
CA LEU A 206 2.86 -9.40 -1.72
C LEU A 206 2.86 -10.90 -1.47
N PHE A 207 3.01 -11.69 -2.53
CA PHE A 207 3.07 -13.13 -2.42
C PHE A 207 4.51 -13.60 -2.21
N TRP A 208 5.40 -13.38 -3.18
CA TRP A 208 6.68 -14.06 -3.17
C TRP A 208 7.71 -13.48 -2.21
N ALA A 209 7.96 -12.18 -2.25
CA ALA A 209 8.89 -11.54 -1.33
C ALA A 209 8.47 -11.78 0.13
N ARG A 210 7.15 -11.76 0.40
CA ARG A 210 6.60 -12.09 1.72
C ARG A 210 6.83 -13.55 2.11
N ILE A 211 6.67 -14.51 1.19
CA ILE A 211 6.99 -15.92 1.45
C ILE A 211 8.47 -16.08 1.76
N GLU A 212 9.37 -15.44 1.00
CA GLU A 212 10.82 -15.54 1.22
C GLU A 212 11.27 -14.91 2.54
N GLU A 213 10.63 -13.83 2.98
CA GLU A 213 10.86 -13.22 4.28
C GLU A 213 10.49 -14.18 5.42
N LEU A 214 9.36 -14.89 5.27
CA LEU A 214 8.83 -15.81 6.28
C LEU A 214 9.49 -17.21 6.25
N SER A 215 9.99 -17.65 5.10
CA SER A 215 10.40 -19.04 4.84
C SER A 215 11.87 -19.18 4.49
N SER A 216 12.75 -18.55 5.28
CA SER A 216 14.20 -18.45 5.06
C SER A 216 15.00 -19.78 4.97
N GLY A 217 14.34 -20.94 4.91
CA GLY A 217 14.98 -22.26 4.74
C GLY A 217 14.18 -23.34 3.98
N ILE A 218 13.00 -23.04 3.40
CA ILE A 218 12.17 -24.04 2.69
C ILE A 218 12.19 -23.74 1.19
N ASP A 219 12.32 -24.76 0.35
CA ASP A 219 12.20 -24.61 -1.11
C ASP A 219 10.71 -24.44 -1.51
N PRO A 220 10.27 -23.23 -1.87
CA PRO A 220 8.86 -22.86 -1.99
C PRO A 220 8.21 -23.35 -3.29
N LEU A 221 9.00 -23.87 -4.25
CA LEU A 221 8.45 -24.59 -5.41
C LEU A 221 7.87 -25.95 -5.03
N GLN A 222 8.13 -26.43 -3.81
CA GLN A 222 7.37 -27.50 -3.16
C GLN A 222 6.49 -26.92 -2.05
N LEU A 223 5.48 -26.13 -2.42
CA LEU A 223 4.30 -25.99 -1.56
C LEU A 223 3.65 -27.37 -1.46
N SER A 224 3.96 -28.09 -0.39
CA SER A 224 3.27 -29.33 -0.05
C SER A 224 1.76 -29.06 -0.08
N PRO A 225 0.93 -29.95 -0.67
CA PRO A 225 -0.53 -29.81 -0.72
C PRO A 225 -1.22 -29.64 0.66
N ALA A 226 -0.48 -29.83 1.75
CA ALA A 226 -0.92 -29.60 3.12
C ALA A 226 -0.91 -28.11 3.51
N LEU A 227 -0.05 -27.27 2.92
CA LEU A 227 0.06 -25.83 3.22
C LEU A 227 -0.93 -24.97 2.45
N ALA A 228 -1.42 -25.44 1.29
CA ALA A 228 -2.40 -24.73 0.47
C ALA A 228 -3.86 -24.86 0.94
N ARG A 229 -4.12 -25.61 2.03
CA ARG A 229 -5.47 -25.94 2.54
C ARG A 229 -5.74 -25.49 3.98
N ALA A 230 -4.83 -24.71 4.57
CA ALA A 230 -5.02 -24.09 5.89
C ALA A 230 -5.48 -22.64 5.72
#